data_AF-A0A126PII6-F1
#
_entry.id   AF-A0A126PII6-F1
#
_cell.length_a   1.000
_cell.length_b   1.000
_cell.length_c   1.000
_cell.angle_alpha   90.00
_cell.angle_beta   90.00
_cell.angle_gamma   90.00
#
_symmetry.space_group_name_H-M   'P 1'
#
loop_
_entity.id
_entity.type
_entity.pdbx_description
1 polymer ?
#
loop_
_entity_poly.entity_id
_entity_poly.type
_entity_poly.pdbx_seq_one_letter_code
_entity_poly.pdbx_strand_id
1 'polypeptide(L)'
;MKISVRDLKTPRQWRASVGCDAHHFAQLLVVFQAAYTALNQMQLADRMVIRPAGTCMKDEADLLVLTLFSCKSGLTYDVLGLVCGLDAATAKRRQDEGLAVLREALRLADCLPEREFQSPAELQRYFSKRRAVLLDATEFATQRPPEKAAQKARYSGKKNATRSKP
;
A
#
# COMPACT_ATOMS: atom_id res chain seq x y z
N MET A 1 -1.63 -14.89 -14.75
CA MET A 1 -2.35 -13.63 -15.00
C MET A 1 -1.88 -12.97 -16.30
N LYS A 2 -2.51 -11.89 -16.77
CA LYS A 2 -2.02 -11.10 -17.92
C LYS A 2 -0.79 -10.23 -17.62
N ILE A 3 -0.59 -9.85 -16.36
CA ILE A 3 0.62 -9.15 -15.90
C ILE A 3 1.49 -10.16 -15.14
N SER A 4 2.79 -10.16 -15.40
CA SER A 4 3.77 -10.93 -14.63
C SER A 4 4.96 -10.07 -14.22
N VAL A 5 5.58 -10.40 -13.08
CA VAL A 5 6.88 -9.82 -12.67
C VAL A 5 7.99 -10.09 -13.68
N ARG A 6 7.86 -11.15 -14.49
CA ARG A 6 8.81 -11.47 -15.57
C ARG A 6 8.86 -10.40 -16.66
N ASP A 7 7.80 -9.59 -16.79
CA ASP A 7 7.73 -8.49 -17.75
C ASP A 7 8.44 -7.23 -17.24
N LEU A 8 8.79 -7.17 -15.96
CA LEU A 8 9.46 -6.04 -15.31
C LEU A 8 10.99 -6.22 -15.43
N LYS A 9 11.60 -5.51 -16.39
CA LYS A 9 13.03 -5.66 -16.74
C LYS A 9 13.94 -4.62 -16.08
N THR A 10 13.40 -3.48 -15.70
CA THR A 10 14.18 -2.35 -15.17
C THR A 10 13.74 -1.98 -13.76
N PRO A 11 14.64 -1.45 -12.90
CA PRO A 11 14.27 -0.97 -11.56
C PRO A 11 13.13 0.06 -11.59
N ARG A 12 13.08 0.89 -12.64
CA ARG A 12 12.01 1.86 -12.86
C ARG A 12 10.65 1.18 -13.08
N GLN A 13 10.59 0.14 -13.92
CA GLN A 13 9.36 -0.63 -14.15
C GLN A 13 8.87 -1.28 -12.86
N TRP A 14 9.77 -1.93 -12.10
CA TRP A 14 9.44 -2.52 -10.80
C TRP A 14 8.81 -1.51 -9.84
N ARG A 15 9.48 -0.38 -9.59
CA ARG A 15 8.99 0.64 -8.67
C ARG A 15 7.70 1.31 -9.15
N ALA A 16 7.55 1.50 -10.46
CA ALA A 16 6.35 2.09 -11.05
C ALA A 16 5.14 1.14 -10.96
N SER A 17 5.35 -0.16 -11.13
CA SER A 17 4.28 -1.17 -11.16
C SER A 17 3.90 -1.69 -9.78
N VAL A 18 4.86 -2.05 -8.93
CA VAL A 18 4.60 -2.73 -7.64
C VAL A 18 5.18 -1.98 -6.43
N GLY A 19 5.75 -0.79 -6.63
CA GLY A 19 6.21 0.09 -5.54
C GLY A 19 7.55 -0.29 -4.91
N CYS A 20 8.18 -1.40 -5.30
CA CYS A 20 9.48 -1.85 -4.81
C CYS A 20 10.36 -2.33 -5.97
N ASP A 21 11.61 -2.71 -5.71
CA ASP A 21 12.48 -3.37 -6.70
C ASP A 21 12.38 -4.91 -6.59
N ALA A 22 12.99 -5.62 -7.56
CA ALA A 22 12.95 -7.08 -7.63
C ALA A 22 13.48 -7.77 -6.37
N HIS A 23 14.51 -7.21 -5.74
CA HIS A 23 15.12 -7.77 -4.54
C HIS A 23 14.14 -7.69 -3.36
N HIS A 24 13.58 -6.52 -3.08
CA HIS A 24 12.61 -6.35 -2.00
C HIS A 24 11.32 -7.13 -2.25
N PHE A 25 10.89 -7.23 -3.52
CA PHE A 25 9.75 -8.07 -3.88
C PHE A 25 10.00 -9.54 -3.52
N ALA A 26 11.17 -10.08 -3.85
CA ALA A 26 11.54 -11.46 -3.53
C ALA A 26 11.58 -11.71 -2.01
N GLN A 27 12.13 -10.77 -1.23
CA GLN A 27 12.12 -10.86 0.23
C GLN A 27 10.70 -10.83 0.80
N LEU A 28 9.84 -9.94 0.30
CA LEU A 28 8.45 -9.84 0.72
C LEU A 28 7.68 -11.11 0.37
N LEU A 29 7.92 -11.70 -0.81
CA LEU A 29 7.26 -12.93 -1.26
C LEU A 29 7.46 -14.09 -0.29
N VAL A 30 8.68 -14.26 0.25
CA VAL A 30 8.98 -15.32 1.24
C VAL A 30 8.08 -15.19 2.47
N VAL A 31 7.98 -14.00 3.04
CA VAL A 31 7.15 -13.76 4.22
C VAL A 31 5.66 -13.83 3.87
N PHE A 32 5.28 -13.39 2.67
CA PHE A 32 3.91 -13.44 2.16
C PHE A 32 3.41 -14.89 2.00
N GLN A 33 4.25 -15.80 1.50
CA GLN A 33 3.93 -17.23 1.41
C GLN A 33 3.73 -17.87 2.79
N ALA A 34 4.60 -17.55 3.74
CA ALA A 34 4.45 -18.01 5.13
C ALA A 34 3.13 -17.50 5.74
N ALA A 35 2.81 -16.22 5.53
CA ALA A 35 1.55 -15.62 5.99
C ALA A 35 0.32 -16.23 5.31
N TYR A 36 0.38 -16.52 4.01
CA TYR A 36 -0.70 -17.17 3.27
C TYR A 36 -1.02 -18.52 3.89
N THR A 37 0.03 -19.32 4.13
CA THR A 37 -0.07 -20.64 4.76
C THR A 37 -0.65 -20.55 6.16
N ALA A 38 -0.20 -19.58 6.96
CA ALA A 38 -0.70 -19.37 8.32
C ALA A 38 -2.21 -19.05 8.36
N LEU A 39 -2.70 -18.27 7.40
CA LEU A 39 -4.12 -17.90 7.32
C LEU A 39 -5.02 -18.97 6.70
N ASN A 40 -4.52 -19.71 5.70
CA ASN A 40 -5.34 -20.63 4.90
C ASN A 40 -5.08 -22.11 5.18
N GLN A 41 -4.08 -22.45 6.01
CA GLN A 41 -3.64 -23.81 6.33
C GLN A 41 -3.13 -24.63 5.13
N MET A 42 -2.91 -23.99 3.99
CA MET A 42 -2.35 -24.59 2.76
C MET A 42 -1.82 -23.50 1.83
N GLN A 43 -1.01 -23.89 0.84
CA GLN A 43 -0.57 -22.99 -0.23
C GLN A 43 -1.71 -22.76 -1.24
N LEU A 44 -1.68 -21.62 -1.92
CA LEU A 44 -2.62 -21.27 -2.98
C LEU A 44 -2.50 -22.27 -4.14
N ALA A 45 -1.28 -22.70 -4.49
CA ALA A 45 -1.05 -23.70 -5.53
C ALA A 45 -1.79 -25.02 -5.24
N ASP A 46 -1.72 -25.52 -4.00
CA ASP A 46 -2.41 -26.75 -3.58
C ASP A 46 -3.93 -26.57 -3.60
N ARG A 47 -4.41 -25.41 -3.15
CA ARG A 47 -5.83 -25.05 -3.20
C ARG A 47 -6.36 -25.06 -4.63
N MET A 48 -5.55 -24.67 -5.61
CA MET A 48 -5.92 -24.68 -7.03
C MET A 48 -6.00 -26.08 -7.62
N VAL A 49 -5.17 -27.02 -7.16
CA VAL A 49 -5.28 -28.43 -7.56
C VAL A 49 -6.63 -29.00 -7.13
N ILE A 50 -7.09 -28.65 -5.92
CA ILE A 50 -8.36 -29.13 -5.38
C ILE A 50 -9.56 -28.43 -6.03
N ARG A 51 -9.43 -27.15 -6.37
CA ARG A 51 -10.49 -26.32 -6.98
C ARG A 51 -9.96 -25.51 -8.16
N PRO A 52 -9.82 -26.11 -9.35
CA PRO A 52 -9.20 -25.47 -10.52
C PRO A 52 -10.06 -24.39 -11.20
N ALA A 53 -11.16 -23.94 -10.59
CA ALA A 53 -12.17 -23.11 -11.24
C ALA A 53 -11.63 -21.72 -11.64
N GLY A 54 -11.24 -21.57 -12.90
CA GLY A 54 -11.25 -20.32 -13.67
C GLY A 54 -10.31 -19.20 -13.23
N THR A 55 -9.44 -19.40 -12.25
CA THR A 55 -8.58 -18.32 -11.76
C THR A 55 -7.29 -18.22 -12.58
N CYS A 56 -6.97 -17.02 -13.08
CA CYS A 56 -5.74 -16.80 -13.83
C CYS A 56 -4.48 -16.62 -12.94
N MET A 57 -4.65 -16.55 -11.61
CA MET A 57 -3.56 -16.59 -10.62
C MET A 57 -3.17 -18.03 -10.36
N LYS A 58 -1.87 -18.34 -10.33
CA LYS A 58 -1.34 -19.70 -10.14
C LYS A 58 -0.74 -19.95 -8.75
N ASP A 59 -0.21 -18.90 -8.14
CA ASP A 59 0.59 -18.98 -6.91
C ASP A 59 0.51 -17.67 -6.12
N GLU A 60 1.14 -17.64 -4.94
CA GLU A 60 1.16 -16.48 -4.06
C GLU A 60 1.91 -15.29 -4.69
N ALA A 61 2.82 -15.55 -5.64
CA ALA A 61 3.52 -14.48 -6.36
C ALA A 61 2.54 -13.71 -7.24
N ASP A 62 1.66 -14.39 -7.99
CA ASP A 62 0.61 -13.74 -8.75
C ASP A 62 -0.33 -12.92 -7.84
N LEU A 63 -0.70 -13.45 -6.68
CA LEU A 63 -1.54 -12.73 -5.69
C LEU A 63 -0.83 -11.48 -5.14
N LEU A 64 0.46 -11.60 -4.80
CA LEU A 64 1.26 -10.47 -4.32
C LEU A 64 1.41 -9.39 -5.39
N VAL A 65 1.65 -9.77 -6.65
CA VAL A 65 1.72 -8.83 -7.78
C VAL A 65 0.41 -8.08 -7.94
N LEU A 66 -0.72 -8.78 -7.97
CA LEU A 66 -2.04 -8.16 -8.06
C LEU A 66 -2.26 -7.15 -6.92
N THR A 67 -1.91 -7.55 -5.70
CA THR A 67 -2.07 -6.73 -4.49
C THR A 67 -1.25 -5.46 -4.58
N LEU A 68 0.06 -5.57 -4.79
CA LEU A 68 0.95 -4.41 -4.86
C LEU A 68 0.63 -3.51 -6.05
N PHE A 69 0.33 -4.10 -7.21
CA PHE A 69 -0.06 -3.36 -8.40
C PHE A 69 -1.34 -2.57 -8.18
N SER A 70 -2.35 -3.17 -7.53
CA SER A 70 -3.61 -2.48 -7.22
C SER A 70 -3.40 -1.29 -6.27
N CYS A 71 -2.56 -1.44 -5.23
CA CYS A 71 -2.21 -0.34 -4.32
C CYS A 71 -1.42 0.76 -5.03
N LYS A 72 -0.55 0.39 -5.98
CA LYS A 72 0.31 1.34 -6.68
C LYS A 72 -0.40 2.13 -7.77
N SER A 73 -1.34 1.50 -8.46
CA SER A 73 -2.01 2.06 -9.65
C SER A 73 -3.33 2.76 -9.35
N GLY A 74 -4.03 2.40 -8.25
CA GLY A 74 -5.28 3.03 -7.85
C GLY A 74 -6.42 2.86 -8.87
N LEU A 75 -6.40 1.78 -9.65
CA LEU A 75 -7.40 1.50 -10.68
C LEU A 75 -8.74 1.11 -10.06
N THR A 76 -9.83 1.40 -10.77
CA THR A 76 -11.15 0.82 -10.46
C THR A 76 -11.14 -0.68 -10.72
N TYR A 77 -12.05 -1.43 -10.09
CA TYR A 77 -12.06 -2.89 -10.18
C TYR A 77 -12.30 -3.44 -11.60
N ASP A 78 -13.11 -2.77 -12.41
CA ASP A 78 -13.31 -3.15 -13.82
C ASP A 78 -12.02 -3.03 -14.62
N VAL A 79 -11.28 -1.93 -14.42
CA VAL A 79 -10.00 -1.69 -15.12
C VAL A 79 -8.91 -2.63 -14.57
N LEU A 80 -8.84 -2.82 -13.25
CA LEU A 80 -7.93 -3.78 -12.64
C LEU A 80 -8.18 -5.20 -13.18
N GLY A 81 -9.44 -5.61 -13.25
CA GLY A 81 -9.85 -6.87 -13.83
C GLY A 81 -9.44 -7.01 -15.29
N LEU A 82 -9.75 -6.00 -16.12
CA LEU A 82 -9.38 -5.97 -17.53
C LEU A 82 -7.88 -6.20 -17.76
N VAL A 83 -7.04 -5.46 -17.03
CA VAL A 83 -5.58 -5.46 -17.18
C VAL A 83 -4.98 -6.75 -16.62
N CYS A 84 -5.51 -7.30 -15.52
CA CYS A 84 -5.01 -8.55 -14.92
C CYS A 84 -5.59 -9.82 -15.57
N GLY A 85 -6.66 -9.71 -16.36
CA GLY A 85 -7.38 -10.83 -16.95
C GLY A 85 -8.33 -11.52 -15.96
N LEU A 86 -9.09 -10.72 -15.21
CA LEU A 86 -10.07 -11.12 -14.21
C LEU A 86 -11.39 -10.36 -14.46
N ASP A 87 -12.50 -10.88 -13.97
CA ASP A 87 -13.69 -10.05 -13.76
C ASP A 87 -13.52 -9.14 -12.53
N ALA A 88 -14.30 -8.06 -12.46
CA ALA A 88 -14.21 -7.07 -11.39
C ALA A 88 -14.46 -7.66 -9.99
N ALA A 89 -15.41 -8.59 -9.87
CA ALA A 89 -15.73 -9.20 -8.59
C ALA A 89 -14.58 -10.09 -8.10
N THR A 90 -13.93 -10.84 -9.00
CA THR A 90 -12.72 -11.60 -8.69
C THR A 90 -11.55 -10.69 -8.35
N ALA A 91 -11.33 -9.60 -9.10
CA ALA A 91 -10.28 -8.64 -8.80
C ALA A 91 -10.43 -8.07 -7.37
N LYS A 92 -11.64 -7.66 -6.98
CA LYS A 92 -11.93 -7.17 -5.63
C LYS A 92 -11.67 -8.22 -4.55
N ARG A 93 -12.25 -9.43 -4.69
CA ARG A 93 -12.07 -10.51 -3.71
C ARG A 93 -10.59 -10.87 -3.51
N ARG A 94 -9.81 -10.84 -4.59
CA ARG A 94 -8.40 -11.23 -4.57
C ARG A 94 -7.51 -10.11 -4.04
N GLN A 95 -7.87 -8.86 -4.30
CA GLN A 95 -7.24 -7.74 -3.60
C GLN A 95 -7.49 -7.82 -2.09
N ASP A 96 -8.73 -8.08 -1.65
CA ASP A 96 -9.02 -8.22 -0.21
C ASP A 96 -8.23 -9.36 0.44
N GLU A 97 -8.20 -10.54 -0.20
CA GLU A 97 -7.40 -11.69 0.24
C GLU A 97 -5.91 -11.32 0.33
N GLY A 98 -5.37 -10.73 -0.73
CA GLY A 98 -3.98 -10.33 -0.79
C GLY A 98 -3.61 -9.26 0.22
N LEU A 99 -4.49 -8.29 0.50
CA LEU A 99 -4.30 -7.29 1.55
C LEU A 99 -4.30 -7.91 2.96
N ALA A 100 -5.19 -8.88 3.21
CA ALA A 100 -5.22 -9.60 4.47
C ALA A 100 -3.92 -10.40 4.70
N VAL A 101 -3.44 -11.09 3.67
CA VAL A 101 -2.17 -11.84 3.71
C VAL A 101 -0.99 -10.89 3.84
N LEU A 102 -0.97 -9.76 3.12
CA LEU A 102 0.10 -8.77 3.23
C LEU A 102 0.18 -8.19 4.64
N ARG A 103 -0.96 -7.87 5.26
CA ARG A 103 -0.99 -7.40 6.65
C ARG A 103 -0.41 -8.42 7.61
N GLU A 104 -0.76 -9.69 7.45
CA GLU A 104 -0.21 -10.77 8.27
C GLU A 104 1.28 -10.98 8.01
N ALA A 105 1.73 -10.88 6.77
CA ALA A 105 3.16 -10.95 6.42
C ALA A 105 3.96 -9.84 7.10
N LEU A 106 3.47 -8.60 7.06
CA LEU A 106 4.10 -7.48 7.74
C LEU A 106 4.10 -7.65 9.27
N ARG A 107 3.05 -8.27 9.83
CA ARG A 107 2.99 -8.61 11.25
C ARG A 107 4.04 -9.67 11.63
N LEU A 108 4.15 -10.73 10.85
CA LEU A 108 5.14 -11.80 11.07
C LEU A 108 6.59 -11.30 10.92
N ALA A 109 6.82 -10.34 10.03
CA ALA A 109 8.12 -9.70 9.85
C ALA A 109 8.40 -8.53 10.82
N ASP A 110 7.52 -8.28 11.80
CA ASP A 110 7.65 -7.18 12.77
C ASP A 110 7.84 -5.80 12.11
N CYS A 111 7.19 -5.60 10.96
CA CYS A 111 7.29 -4.39 10.15
C CYS A 111 5.94 -3.74 9.85
N LEU A 112 4.85 -4.25 10.44
CA LEU A 112 3.54 -3.62 10.38
C LEU A 112 3.55 -2.32 11.19
N PRO A 113 3.26 -1.15 10.59
CA PRO A 113 3.27 0.11 11.31
C PRO A 113 2.05 0.23 12.24
N GLU A 114 2.27 0.83 13.42
CA GLU A 114 1.17 1.24 14.30
C GLU A 114 0.29 2.28 13.59
N ARG A 115 -1.02 2.04 13.61
CA ARG A 115 -2.01 2.85 12.87
C ARG A 115 -2.69 3.90 13.74
N GLU A 116 -2.79 3.64 15.04
CA GLU A 116 -3.51 4.47 15.98
C GLU A 116 -2.74 4.53 17.30
N PHE A 117 -2.78 5.68 17.96
CA PHE A 117 -2.20 5.88 19.28
C PHE A 117 -3.31 6.45 20.17
N GLN A 118 -3.49 5.89 21.35
CA GLN A 118 -4.53 6.29 22.30
C GLN A 118 -4.16 7.56 23.08
N SER A 119 -2.88 7.97 23.04
CA SER A 119 -2.42 9.19 23.69
C SER A 119 -1.16 9.79 23.02
N PRO A 120 -0.92 11.10 23.20
CA PRO A 120 0.34 11.73 22.79
C PRO A 120 1.58 11.08 23.42
N ALA A 121 1.46 10.55 24.64
CA ALA A 121 2.56 9.87 25.34
C ALA A 121 2.94 8.54 24.66
N GLU A 122 1.96 7.80 24.18
CA GLU A 122 2.17 6.56 23.44
C GLU A 122 2.87 6.81 22.10
N LEU A 123 2.39 7.82 21.35
CA LEU A 123 3.03 8.30 20.12
C LEU A 123 4.49 8.65 20.37
N GLN A 124 4.77 9.43 21.42
CA GLN A 124 6.13 9.83 21.78
C GLN A 124 7.01 8.62 22.13
N ARG A 125 6.47 7.64 22.88
CA ARG A 125 7.19 6.41 23.22
C ARG A 125 7.49 5.57 21.97
N TYR A 126 6.54 5.43 21.05
CA TYR A 126 6.73 4.68 19.81
C TYR A 126 7.85 5.29 18.95
N PHE A 127 7.86 6.62 18.79
CA PHE A 127 8.87 7.30 17.98
C PHE A 127 10.19 7.57 18.71
N SER A 128 10.26 7.47 20.04
CA SER A 128 11.49 7.68 20.82
C SER A 128 12.67 6.78 20.41
N LYS A 129 12.37 5.61 19.84
CA LYS A 129 13.36 4.64 19.36
C LYS A 129 13.88 4.94 17.94
N ARG A 130 13.35 5.95 17.26
CA ARG A 130 13.68 6.27 15.87
C ARG A 130 14.64 7.46 15.82
N ARG A 131 15.66 7.38 14.95
CA ARG A 131 16.67 8.44 14.78
C ARG A 131 16.09 9.74 14.22
N ALA A 132 15.11 9.65 13.33
CA ALA A 132 14.47 10.77 12.68
C ALA A 132 13.03 10.39 12.31
N VAL A 133 12.12 11.36 12.42
CA VAL A 133 10.72 11.22 11.99
C VAL A 133 10.48 12.21 10.87
N LEU A 134 10.03 11.71 9.72
CA LEU A 134 9.59 12.55 8.60
C LEU A 134 8.08 12.73 8.72
N LEU A 135 7.63 13.98 8.78
CA LEU A 135 6.21 14.33 8.83
C LEU A 135 5.85 15.00 7.51
N ASP A 136 5.09 14.29 6.68
CA ASP A 136 4.46 14.87 5.50
C ASP A 136 3.09 15.40 5.91
N ALA A 137 3.02 16.71 6.18
CA ALA A 137 1.81 17.38 6.63
C ALA A 137 1.20 18.19 5.49
N THR A 138 -0.09 17.99 5.24
CA THR A 138 -0.87 18.85 4.35
C THR A 138 -1.55 19.93 5.18
N GLU A 139 -1.28 21.21 4.87
CA GLU A 139 -1.97 22.33 5.51
C GLU A 139 -3.38 22.47 4.93
N PHE A 140 -4.39 22.55 5.79
CA PHE A 140 -5.76 22.91 5.39
C PHE A 140 -5.99 24.41 5.57
N ALA A 141 -6.72 25.02 4.62
CA ALA A 141 -7.12 26.41 4.74
C ALA A 141 -8.09 26.56 5.92
N THR A 142 -7.74 27.41 6.89
CA THR A 142 -8.62 27.80 7.99
C THR A 142 -9.21 29.18 7.74
N GLN A 143 -10.42 29.46 8.24
CA GLN A 143 -10.99 30.80 8.17
C GLN A 143 -10.06 31.81 8.85
N ARG A 144 -9.77 32.91 8.14
CA ARG A 144 -8.92 34.00 8.66
C ARG A 144 -9.64 34.66 9.85
N PRO A 145 -9.04 34.70 11.05
CA PRO A 145 -9.64 35.43 12.18
C PRO A 145 -9.86 36.89 11.81
N PRO A 146 -10.97 37.54 12.21
CA PRO A 146 -11.20 38.95 11.93
C PRO A 146 -10.25 39.86 12.71
N GLU A 147 -9.83 39.45 13.91
CA GLU A 147 -8.98 40.24 14.79
C GLU A 147 -7.51 40.26 14.33
N LYS A 148 -6.93 41.45 14.24
CA LYS A 148 -5.57 41.69 13.71
C LYS A 148 -4.47 41.00 14.52
N ALA A 149 -4.61 40.92 15.84
CA ALA A 149 -3.66 40.26 16.72
C ALA A 149 -3.62 38.75 16.46
N ALA A 150 -4.79 38.11 16.40
CA ALA A 150 -4.93 36.69 16.08
C ALA A 150 -4.45 36.35 14.66
N GLN A 151 -4.66 37.25 13.68
CA GLN A 151 -4.10 37.08 12.33
C GLN A 151 -2.57 37.06 12.33
N LYS A 152 -1.94 37.98 13.07
CA LYS A 152 -0.47 38.05 13.16
C LYS A 152 0.11 36.82 13.85
N ALA A 153 -0.55 36.31 14.88
CA ALA A 153 -0.14 35.10 15.59
C ALA A 153 -0.22 33.83 14.72
N ARG A 154 -1.21 33.74 13.82
CA ARG A 154 -1.42 32.59 12.92
C ARG A 154 -0.71 32.73 11.56
N TYR A 155 0.05 33.80 11.34
CA TYR A 155 0.71 34.03 10.06
C TYR A 155 1.92 33.11 9.90
N SER A 156 1.86 32.16 8.95
CA SER A 156 2.94 31.17 8.73
C SER A 156 4.19 31.72 8.05
N GLY A 157 4.24 33.01 7.72
CA GLY A 157 5.40 33.63 7.08
C GLY A 157 5.59 33.26 5.60
N LYS A 158 4.71 32.43 5.00
CA LYS A 158 4.72 32.17 3.55
C LYS A 158 4.35 33.46 2.81
N LYS A 159 5.35 34.11 2.22
CA LYS A 159 5.23 35.42 1.56
C LYS A 159 4.54 35.36 0.18
N ASN A 160 4.39 34.18 -0.42
CA ASN A 160 3.93 34.03 -1.80
C ASN A 160 2.75 33.05 -1.89
N ALA A 161 1.56 33.49 -1.48
CA ALA A 161 0.30 32.83 -1.85
C ALA A 161 -0.57 33.71 -2.76
N THR A 162 -0.23 34.99 -2.92
CA THR A 162 -0.96 35.91 -3.77
C THR A 162 -0.47 35.74 -5.20
N ARG A 163 -1.27 35.06 -6.02
CA ARG A 163 -1.12 35.10 -7.48
C ARG A 163 -1.17 36.58 -7.87
N SER A 164 -0.11 37.10 -8.50
CA SER A 164 -0.18 38.40 -9.15
C SER A 164 -1.38 38.38 -10.09
N LYS A 165 -2.26 39.37 -9.97
CA LYS A 165 -3.39 39.51 -10.90
C LYS A 165 -2.82 39.54 -12.34
N PRO A 166 -3.49 38.89 -13.30
CA PRO A 166 -3.15 39.05 -14.71
C PRO A 166 -3.25 40.52 -15.13
#